data_AF-A0A7S0RUE0-F1
#
_entry.id   AF-A0A7S0RUE0-F1
#
_cell.length_a   1.000
_cell.length_b   1.000
_cell.length_c   1.000
_cell.angle_alpha   90.00
_cell.angle_beta   90.00
_cell.angle_gamma   90.00
#
_symmetry.space_group_name_H-M   'P 1'
#
loop_
_entity.id
_entity.type
_entity.pdbx_description
1 polymer ?
#
loop_
_entity_poly.entity_id
_entity_poly.type
_entity_poly.pdbx_seq_one_letter_code
_entity_poly.pdbx_strand_id
1 'polypeptide(L)'
;MTSLVAPQLSAVCPTPAMPDSSLQSSQPVAEAVLQKEACKSKRVTDFFAAPQNTSENTIQLPLSACKVLKLDEVKDLRDEEVTAEMLVACVAHIRTLEAKLVAAGKRKEPASSTGPHTPAGAKKAKGDATAPAASSAPVSKKQTAMIIKRLITGTKQALKGVKFFKGGYDSTVRDAKTSDMISMPEFEAVFAGGKLIQPTPQNKPGSKVYIKEYTGTEATALLGSAATALKGELWLKGGAPTRGFGGFFGGGGGFSKGKKLGSTPLSITHMKVNYSSNSNQLSVTVSLLNGETGGGLCGGGDSDDDTCAYW
;
A
#
# COMPACT_ATOMS: atom_id res chain seq x y z
N MET A 1 -26.14 -52.62 47.63
CA MET A 1 -26.94 -51.91 48.64
C MET A 1 -25.99 -51.12 49.53
N THR A 2 -25.80 -49.83 49.24
CA THR A 2 -25.07 -48.81 50.04
C THR A 2 -25.30 -47.48 49.30
N SER A 3 -26.40 -46.77 49.60
CA SER A 3 -26.49 -45.57 50.47
C SER A 3 -25.55 -44.43 50.02
N LEU A 4 -26.05 -43.44 49.26
CA LEU A 4 -26.54 -42.12 49.76
C LEU A 4 -25.46 -41.30 50.47
N VAL A 5 -24.96 -40.24 49.83
CA VAL A 5 -24.77 -38.86 50.40
C VAL A 5 -24.57 -37.89 49.23
N ALA A 6 -25.41 -36.85 49.18
CA ALA A 6 -25.19 -35.61 48.44
C ALA A 6 -24.63 -34.54 49.38
N PRO A 7 -23.99 -33.48 48.84
CA PRO A 7 -24.23 -32.17 49.42
C PRO A 7 -24.63 -31.13 48.35
N GLN A 8 -25.76 -30.51 48.64
CA GLN A 8 -26.15 -29.17 48.20
C GLN A 8 -25.16 -28.15 48.75
N LEU A 9 -24.69 -27.21 47.92
CA LEU A 9 -24.33 -25.87 48.38
C LEU A 9 -24.52 -24.86 47.24
N SER A 10 -25.48 -23.97 47.47
CA SER A 10 -25.84 -22.80 46.70
C SER A 10 -24.84 -21.67 46.93
N ALA A 11 -24.42 -20.99 45.86
CA ALA A 11 -23.78 -19.69 45.94
C ALA A 11 -24.33 -18.79 44.84
N VAL A 12 -25.23 -17.90 45.26
CA VAL A 12 -25.76 -16.77 44.50
C VAL A 12 -24.72 -15.66 44.57
N CYS A 13 -24.15 -15.26 43.45
CA CYS A 13 -23.30 -14.07 43.37
C CYS A 13 -24.11 -12.87 42.83
N PRO A 14 -24.01 -11.69 43.47
CA PRO A 14 -24.77 -10.50 43.08
C PRO A 14 -24.16 -9.77 41.87
N THR A 15 -25.06 -9.25 41.05
CA THR A 15 -24.83 -8.40 39.88
C THR A 15 -24.32 -7.01 40.31
N PRO A 16 -23.22 -6.49 39.78
CA PRO A 16 -22.85 -5.10 39.98
C PRO A 16 -23.67 -4.17 39.07
N ALA A 17 -24.36 -3.22 39.70
CA ALA A 17 -25.14 -2.16 39.09
C ALA A 17 -24.25 -1.18 38.29
N MET A 18 -24.72 -0.83 37.09
CA MET A 18 -24.16 0.25 36.26
C MET A 18 -24.60 1.62 36.83
N PRO A 19 -23.72 2.63 36.90
CA PRO A 19 -24.15 3.99 37.18
C PRO A 19 -24.67 4.68 35.91
N ASP A 20 -25.95 5.07 35.97
CA ASP A 20 -26.57 6.06 35.11
C ASP A 20 -25.81 7.39 35.20
N SER A 21 -25.33 7.89 34.06
CA SER A 21 -24.85 9.27 33.93
C SER A 21 -25.72 9.98 32.89
N SER A 22 -26.80 10.57 33.39
CA SER A 22 -27.64 11.52 32.67
C SER A 22 -27.62 12.86 33.41
N LEU A 23 -26.96 13.87 32.84
CA LEU A 23 -27.10 15.31 33.13
C LEU A 23 -26.61 16.03 31.85
N GLN A 24 -27.49 16.44 30.94
CA GLN A 24 -28.10 17.79 30.89
C GLN A 24 -27.13 18.93 31.25
N SER A 25 -26.72 19.70 30.24
CA SER A 25 -26.58 21.16 30.38
C SER A 25 -26.68 21.84 29.02
N SER A 26 -27.58 22.80 28.98
CA SER A 26 -28.02 23.64 27.87
C SER A 26 -27.28 24.98 27.82
N GLN A 27 -27.12 25.50 26.58
CA GLN A 27 -27.08 26.93 26.18
C GLN A 27 -25.82 27.79 26.47
N PRO A 28 -25.66 28.99 25.83
CA PRO A 28 -26.16 29.51 24.54
C PRO A 28 -25.10 30.27 23.68
N VAL A 29 -25.62 30.82 22.58
CA VAL A 29 -25.11 31.75 21.54
C VAL A 29 -24.39 33.02 22.03
N ALA A 30 -23.31 33.41 21.34
CA ALA A 30 -22.85 34.79 21.02
C ALA A 30 -21.72 34.64 19.97
N GLU A 31 -21.77 35.12 18.72
CA GLU A 31 -21.95 36.47 18.18
C GLU A 31 -20.88 37.48 18.66
N ALA A 32 -19.81 37.68 17.87
CA ALA A 32 -19.17 38.98 17.56
C ALA A 32 -17.86 38.80 16.75
N VAL A 33 -17.80 39.30 15.50
CA VAL A 33 -17.11 40.55 15.09
C VAL A 33 -15.59 40.41 14.84
N LEU A 34 -15.24 40.32 13.55
CA LEU A 34 -14.42 41.30 12.80
C LEU A 34 -13.17 41.88 13.51
N GLN A 35 -11.97 41.55 13.02
CA GLN A 35 -10.99 42.58 12.63
C GLN A 35 -9.85 42.04 11.75
N LYS A 36 -9.66 42.74 10.64
CA LYS A 36 -8.49 42.73 9.77
C LYS A 36 -7.34 43.39 10.53
N GLU A 37 -6.13 42.84 10.46
CA GLU A 37 -4.93 43.68 10.40
C GLU A 37 -3.88 43.08 9.47
N ALA A 38 -3.45 43.93 8.54
CA ALA A 38 -2.36 43.72 7.62
C ALA A 38 -1.07 44.18 8.30
N CYS A 39 -0.03 43.35 8.32
CA CYS A 39 1.31 43.81 8.68
C CYS A 39 2.23 43.73 7.46
N LYS A 40 2.30 44.88 6.76
CA LYS A 40 3.38 45.27 5.85
C LYS A 40 4.38 46.09 6.66
N SER A 41 5.63 45.64 6.81
CA SER A 41 6.83 46.46 7.11
C SER A 41 7.96 45.47 7.40
N LYS A 42 9.22 45.57 6.98
CA LYS A 42 10.01 46.50 6.17
C LYS A 42 11.30 45.75 5.84
N ARG A 43 11.91 46.11 4.71
CA ARG A 43 13.32 45.82 4.39
C ARG A 43 14.22 46.24 5.55
N VAL A 44 15.16 45.36 5.91
CA VAL A 44 16.47 45.76 6.42
C VAL A 44 17.49 45.07 5.52
N THR A 45 18.04 45.88 4.62
CA THR A 45 19.27 45.61 3.87
C THR A 45 20.46 45.97 4.74
N ASP A 46 21.48 45.11 4.64
CA ASP A 46 22.90 45.35 4.86
C ASP A 46 23.38 45.66 6.29
N PHE A 47 24.23 44.78 6.83
CA PHE A 47 25.64 45.11 7.13
C PHE A 47 26.41 43.88 7.70
N PHE A 48 27.53 43.57 7.02
CA PHE A 48 28.80 43.01 7.52
C PHE A 48 28.85 41.68 8.30
N ALA A 49 29.50 40.68 7.69
CA ALA A 49 30.89 40.31 8.01
C ALA A 49 31.14 38.83 7.70
N ALA A 50 32.09 38.56 6.82
CA ALA A 50 32.64 37.23 6.60
C ALA A 50 33.53 36.81 7.79
N PRO A 51 33.46 35.54 8.25
CA PRO A 51 34.59 34.94 8.93
C PRO A 51 35.44 34.16 7.95
N GLN A 52 36.72 34.51 7.94
CA GLN A 52 37.79 33.80 7.29
C GLN A 52 37.96 32.41 7.90
N ASN A 53 38.11 31.42 7.02
CA ASN A 53 39.22 30.48 6.98
C ASN A 53 39.82 30.06 8.34
N THR A 54 39.40 28.92 8.87
CA THR A 54 40.16 28.17 9.88
C THR A 54 40.25 26.71 9.47
N SER A 55 41.46 26.35 9.02
CA SER A 55 42.16 25.08 9.18
C SER A 55 41.35 23.79 9.14
N GLU A 56 41.55 23.10 8.03
CA GLU A 56 41.51 21.65 7.84
C GLU A 56 41.84 20.88 9.13
N ASN A 57 40.88 20.06 9.58
CA ASN A 57 41.19 18.89 10.40
C ASN A 57 40.44 17.71 9.78
N THR A 58 40.98 17.25 8.65
CA THR A 58 40.53 16.06 7.94
C THR A 58 40.94 14.83 8.74
N ILE A 59 40.05 14.34 9.60
CA ILE A 59 40.18 13.01 10.17
C ILE A 59 39.87 12.03 9.03
N GLN A 60 40.92 11.53 8.37
CA GLN A 60 40.81 10.40 7.45
C GLN A 60 40.52 9.13 8.25
N LEU A 61 39.25 8.75 8.34
CA LEU A 61 38.88 7.39 8.74
C LEU A 61 39.06 6.45 7.53
N PRO A 62 39.80 5.34 7.66
CA PRO A 62 40.04 4.42 6.56
C PRO A 62 38.73 3.71 6.17
N LEU A 63 38.22 4.03 4.97
CA LEU A 63 37.02 3.48 4.33
C LEU A 63 37.18 2.01 3.85
N SER A 64 38.16 1.26 4.33
CA SER A 64 38.54 -0.05 3.79
C SER A 64 37.79 -1.25 4.37
N ALA A 65 36.71 -1.07 5.12
CA ALA A 65 36.02 -2.18 5.81
C ALA A 65 34.49 -2.26 5.63
N CYS A 66 33.91 -1.72 4.55
CA CYS A 66 32.51 -2.00 4.22
C CYS A 66 32.37 -3.39 3.59
N LYS A 67 32.37 -4.43 4.42
CA LYS A 67 31.90 -5.76 4.03
C LYS A 67 30.40 -5.66 3.72
N VAL A 68 30.01 -6.13 2.54
CA VAL A 68 28.60 -6.39 2.22
C VAL A 68 28.18 -7.59 3.07
N LEU A 69 27.57 -7.31 4.23
CA LEU A 69 27.03 -8.35 5.11
C LEU A 69 25.85 -9.02 4.41
N LYS A 70 25.81 -10.34 4.48
CA LYS A 70 24.70 -11.14 3.95
C LYS A 70 23.49 -10.91 4.85
N LEU A 71 22.30 -10.87 4.26
CA LEU A 71 21.04 -10.57 4.96
C LEU A 71 20.76 -11.52 6.14
N ASP A 72 21.36 -12.71 6.16
CA ASP A 72 21.19 -13.72 7.19
C ASP A 72 21.98 -13.43 8.48
N GLU A 73 23.03 -12.60 8.44
CA GLU A 73 23.80 -12.17 9.63
C GLU A 73 23.12 -11.00 10.38
N VAL A 74 22.11 -10.35 9.79
CA VAL A 74 21.45 -9.17 10.38
C VAL A 74 20.43 -9.56 11.46
N LYS A 75 20.06 -10.84 11.59
CA LYS A 75 19.06 -11.27 12.58
C LYS A 75 19.60 -11.31 14.01
N ASP A 76 20.91 -11.49 14.18
CA ASP A 76 21.54 -11.61 15.49
C ASP A 76 22.03 -10.26 16.05
N LEU A 77 21.97 -9.18 15.26
CA LEU A 77 22.36 -7.81 15.66
C LEU A 77 21.22 -7.01 16.32
N ARG A 78 20.04 -7.61 16.55
CA ARG A 78 18.90 -6.88 17.15
C ARG A 78 19.12 -6.51 18.61
N ASP A 79 20.07 -7.16 19.26
CA ASP A 79 20.39 -6.95 20.68
C ASP A 79 21.74 -6.23 20.88
N GLU A 80 22.46 -5.85 19.81
CA GLU A 80 23.58 -4.92 19.93
C GLU A 80 23.03 -3.51 20.16
N GLU A 81 23.32 -2.95 21.33
CA GLU A 81 22.87 -1.63 21.75
C GLU A 81 23.21 -0.59 20.67
N VAL A 82 22.18 -0.06 20.01
CA VAL A 82 22.32 1.02 19.04
C VAL A 82 22.85 2.24 19.80
N THR A 83 24.16 2.46 19.73
CA THR A 83 24.80 3.59 20.41
C THR A 83 24.39 4.91 19.78
N ALA A 84 24.31 5.96 20.60
CA ALA A 84 23.98 7.30 20.12
C ALA A 84 24.94 7.78 19.01
N GLU A 85 26.21 7.36 19.07
CA GLU A 85 27.23 7.67 18.07
C GLU A 85 26.89 7.09 16.69
N MET A 86 26.37 5.86 16.65
CA MET A 86 25.96 5.21 15.41
C MET A 86 24.78 5.94 14.77
N LEU A 87 23.80 6.39 15.56
CA LEU A 87 22.68 7.20 15.06
C LEU A 87 23.16 8.54 14.50
N VAL A 88 24.07 9.22 15.19
CA VAL A 88 24.66 10.49 14.71
C VAL A 88 25.43 10.27 13.40
N ALA A 89 26.21 9.20 13.30
CA ALA A 89 26.92 8.84 12.07
C ALA A 89 25.95 8.54 10.91
N CYS A 90 24.87 7.79 11.16
CA CYS A 90 23.82 7.53 10.17
C CYS A 90 23.15 8.82 9.69
N VAL A 91 22.78 9.71 10.60
CA VAL A 91 22.15 11.01 10.25
C VAL A 91 23.11 11.88 9.43
N ALA A 92 24.39 11.93 9.79
CA ALA A 92 25.40 12.67 9.02
C ALA A 92 25.58 12.08 7.61
N HIS A 93 25.54 10.75 7.48
CA HIS A 93 25.63 10.07 6.19
C HIS A 93 24.42 10.37 5.30
N ILE A 94 23.20 10.32 5.84
CA ILE A 94 21.97 10.66 5.12
C ILE A 94 22.05 12.10 4.58
N ARG A 95 22.44 13.08 5.41
CA ARG A 95 22.62 14.48 4.97
C ARG A 95 23.63 14.63 3.84
N THR A 96 24.72 13.86 3.89
CA THR A 96 25.74 13.87 2.83
C THR A 96 25.18 13.32 1.51
N LEU A 97 24.36 12.27 1.56
CA LEU A 97 23.70 11.71 0.39
C LEU A 97 22.65 12.67 -0.18
N GLU A 98 21.85 13.32 0.67
CA GLU A 98 20.90 14.37 0.25
C GLU A 98 21.61 15.53 -0.45
N ALA A 99 22.73 16.01 0.10
CA ALA A 99 23.53 17.06 -0.53
C ALA A 99 24.06 16.64 -1.91
N LYS A 100 24.53 15.39 -2.06
CA LYS A 100 24.97 14.84 -3.35
C LYS A 100 23.84 14.74 -4.36
N LEU A 101 22.63 14.33 -3.95
CA LEU A 101 21.46 14.27 -4.82
C LEU A 101 21.01 15.67 -5.28
N VAL A 102 21.02 16.65 -4.37
CA VAL A 102 20.74 18.06 -4.71
C VAL A 102 21.79 18.63 -5.68
N ALA A 103 23.07 18.32 -5.48
CA ALA A 103 24.14 18.74 -6.38
C ALA A 103 24.03 18.06 -7.76
N ALA A 104 23.67 16.77 -7.80
CA ALA A 104 23.45 16.03 -9.05
C ALA A 104 22.24 16.56 -9.84
N GLY A 105 21.17 16.97 -9.16
CA GLY A 105 19.98 17.56 -9.79
C GLY A 105 20.21 18.93 -10.45
N LYS A 106 21.37 19.57 -10.22
CA LYS A 106 21.76 20.85 -10.84
C LYS A 106 22.69 20.72 -12.04
N ARG A 107 23.04 19.51 -12.50
CA ARG A 107 23.75 19.35 -13.78
C ARG A 107 22.79 19.62 -14.93
N LYS A 108 22.70 20.91 -15.28
CA LYS A 108 22.20 21.44 -16.55
C LYS A 108 23.00 20.75 -17.66
N GLU A 109 22.38 19.80 -18.36
CA GLU A 109 23.01 19.21 -19.55
C GLU A 109 23.37 20.34 -20.52
N PRO A 110 24.62 20.40 -21.02
CA PRO A 110 24.95 21.34 -22.07
C PRO A 110 24.22 20.91 -23.35
N ALA A 111 23.34 21.80 -23.82
CA ALA A 111 22.68 21.70 -25.11
C ALA A 111 23.73 21.55 -26.21
N SER A 112 23.82 20.34 -26.78
CA SER A 112 24.56 20.09 -28.01
C SER A 112 23.73 20.62 -29.18
N SER A 113 24.17 21.77 -29.69
CA SER A 113 23.69 22.40 -30.91
C SER A 113 24.51 21.94 -32.12
N THR A 114 23.80 21.72 -33.23
CA THR A 114 24.20 22.00 -34.62
C THR A 114 25.01 20.94 -35.39
N GLY A 115 24.35 20.42 -36.42
CA GLY A 115 24.96 19.85 -37.63
C GLY A 115 23.89 19.76 -38.74
N PRO A 116 23.93 20.59 -39.80
CA PRO A 116 22.90 20.68 -40.83
C PRO A 116 23.26 19.83 -42.06
N HIS A 117 22.34 19.01 -42.56
CA HIS A 117 22.40 18.52 -43.94
C HIS A 117 20.99 18.35 -44.52
N THR A 118 20.68 19.20 -45.49
CA THR A 118 19.65 19.07 -46.54
C THR A 118 20.39 19.03 -47.88
N PRO A 119 19.75 18.79 -49.05
CA PRO A 119 18.46 18.13 -49.37
C PRO A 119 18.60 17.09 -50.52
N ALA A 120 17.51 16.39 -50.84
CA ALA A 120 16.98 16.16 -52.21
C ALA A 120 16.31 14.78 -52.34
N GLY A 121 15.00 14.78 -52.59
CA GLY A 121 14.24 13.55 -52.83
C GLY A 121 12.75 13.83 -52.92
N ALA A 122 12.35 14.64 -53.90
CA ALA A 122 10.96 14.92 -54.21
C ALA A 122 10.20 13.64 -54.56
N LYS A 123 9.03 13.44 -53.94
CA LYS A 123 7.85 12.87 -54.61
C LYS A 123 6.58 13.41 -53.96
N LYS A 124 5.87 14.23 -54.74
CA LYS A 124 4.48 14.62 -54.54
C LYS A 124 3.60 13.37 -54.40
N ALA A 125 2.81 13.32 -53.34
CA ALA A 125 1.50 12.69 -53.39
C ALA A 125 0.54 13.53 -52.54
N LYS A 126 -0.37 14.17 -53.26
CA LYS A 126 -1.48 14.99 -52.79
C LYS A 126 -2.49 14.04 -52.14
N GLY A 127 -2.77 14.23 -50.87
CA GLY A 127 -3.79 13.50 -50.14
C GLY A 127 -4.25 14.36 -48.97
N ASP A 128 -5.24 15.21 -49.21
CA ASP A 128 -6.08 15.80 -48.18
C ASP A 128 -6.74 14.67 -47.40
N ALA A 129 -6.08 14.23 -46.33
CA ALA A 129 -6.71 13.49 -45.27
C ALA A 129 -6.99 14.49 -44.16
N THR A 130 -8.16 15.12 -44.24
CA THR A 130 -8.79 15.82 -43.13
C THR A 130 -8.81 14.88 -41.94
N ALA A 131 -7.82 15.00 -41.06
CA ALA A 131 -7.78 14.27 -39.82
C ALA A 131 -9.05 14.64 -39.03
N PRO A 132 -9.87 13.66 -38.61
CA PRO A 132 -11.01 13.97 -37.76
C PRO A 132 -10.42 14.52 -36.47
N ALA A 133 -10.63 15.82 -36.24
CA ALA A 133 -10.44 16.43 -34.94
C ALA A 133 -11.29 15.63 -33.95
N ALA A 134 -10.64 14.73 -33.20
CA ALA A 134 -11.29 13.95 -32.18
C ALA A 134 -11.77 14.94 -31.11
N SER A 135 -13.02 15.35 -31.24
CA SER A 135 -13.72 16.13 -30.22
C SER A 135 -13.65 15.31 -28.94
N SER A 136 -12.82 15.73 -27.99
CA SER A 136 -12.72 15.17 -26.65
C SER A 136 -14.00 15.49 -25.89
N ALA A 137 -15.09 14.81 -26.25
CA ALA A 137 -16.31 14.88 -25.47
C ALA A 137 -15.98 14.42 -24.04
N PRO A 138 -16.38 15.18 -23.01
CA PRO A 138 -16.10 14.83 -21.63
C PRO A 138 -16.71 13.46 -21.32
N VAL A 139 -15.88 12.52 -20.86
CA VAL A 139 -16.31 11.17 -20.49
C VAL A 139 -17.34 11.29 -19.37
N SER A 140 -18.52 10.70 -19.57
CA SER A 140 -19.60 10.79 -18.60
C SER A 140 -19.25 10.03 -17.30
N LYS A 141 -19.69 10.54 -16.14
CA LYS A 141 -19.56 9.84 -14.84
C LYS A 141 -20.15 8.42 -14.84
N LYS A 142 -21.12 8.16 -15.71
CA LYS A 142 -21.73 6.84 -15.88
C LYS A 142 -20.76 5.86 -16.54
N GLN A 143 -19.99 6.33 -17.52
CA GLN A 143 -19.00 5.53 -18.23
C GLN A 143 -17.80 5.18 -17.33
N THR A 144 -17.32 6.14 -16.53
CA THR A 144 -16.26 5.88 -15.54
C THR A 144 -16.70 4.85 -14.50
N ALA A 145 -17.93 4.96 -13.97
CA ALA A 145 -18.48 3.98 -13.04
C ALA A 145 -18.61 2.57 -13.66
N MET A 146 -18.96 2.48 -14.95
CA MET A 146 -19.06 1.20 -15.66
C MET A 146 -17.68 0.54 -15.83
N ILE A 147 -16.65 1.31 -16.13
CA ILE A 147 -15.26 0.81 -16.23
C ILE A 147 -14.79 0.30 -14.86
N ILE A 148 -14.99 1.07 -13.79
CA ILE A 148 -14.64 0.64 -12.42
C ILE A 148 -15.37 -0.67 -12.06
N LYS A 149 -16.65 -0.79 -12.40
CA LYS A 149 -17.43 -2.02 -12.16
C LYS A 149 -16.87 -3.22 -12.93
N ARG A 150 -16.44 -3.05 -14.20
CA ARG A 150 -15.79 -4.10 -15.00
C ARG A 150 -14.48 -4.54 -14.36
N LEU A 151 -13.64 -3.59 -13.96
CA LEU A 151 -12.37 -3.86 -13.29
C LEU A 151 -12.55 -4.68 -12.02
N ILE A 152 -13.49 -4.29 -11.16
CA ILE A 152 -13.76 -5.00 -9.91
C ILE A 152 -14.32 -6.40 -10.17
N THR A 153 -15.14 -6.55 -11.20
CA THR A 153 -15.65 -7.88 -11.60
C THR A 153 -14.50 -8.77 -12.07
N GLY A 154 -13.59 -8.25 -12.89
CA GLY A 154 -12.40 -8.98 -13.32
C GLY A 154 -11.44 -9.29 -12.16
N THR A 155 -11.26 -8.37 -11.21
CA THR A 155 -10.45 -8.62 -10.01
C THR A 155 -11.07 -9.72 -9.15
N LYS A 156 -12.39 -9.72 -8.96
CA LYS A 156 -13.10 -10.81 -8.27
C LYS A 156 -12.94 -12.15 -8.97
N GLN A 157 -12.92 -12.18 -10.31
CA GLN A 157 -12.67 -13.40 -11.07
C GLN A 157 -11.22 -13.88 -10.92
N ALA A 158 -10.25 -12.97 -10.97
CA ALA A 158 -8.83 -13.28 -10.75
C ALA A 158 -8.54 -13.79 -9.33
N LEU A 159 -9.39 -13.44 -8.36
CA LEU A 159 -9.31 -13.92 -6.98
C LEU A 159 -9.92 -15.31 -6.76
N LYS A 160 -10.69 -15.85 -7.71
CA LYS A 160 -11.28 -17.18 -7.55
C LYS A 160 -10.17 -18.23 -7.46
N GLY A 161 -10.20 -19.02 -6.39
CA GLY A 161 -9.20 -20.06 -6.11
C GLY A 161 -7.91 -19.56 -5.46
N VAL A 162 -7.75 -18.25 -5.25
CA VAL A 162 -6.65 -17.69 -4.45
C VAL A 162 -6.94 -17.95 -2.97
N LYS A 163 -6.01 -18.63 -2.31
CA LYS A 163 -6.12 -19.02 -0.89
C LYS A 163 -5.38 -18.01 -0.02
N PHE A 164 -6.09 -17.42 0.93
CA PHE A 164 -5.51 -16.57 1.98
C PHE A 164 -5.49 -17.38 3.28
N PHE A 165 -4.33 -17.58 3.90
CA PHE A 165 -4.25 -18.40 5.11
C PHE A 165 -4.45 -17.58 6.39
N LYS A 166 -5.17 -18.14 7.36
CA LYS A 166 -5.35 -17.56 8.71
C LYS A 166 -4.06 -17.70 9.53
N GLY A 167 -3.80 -16.74 10.42
CA GLY A 167 -2.76 -16.84 11.46
C GLY A 167 -1.38 -16.34 11.06
N GLY A 168 -1.28 -15.36 10.14
CA GLY A 168 -0.02 -14.71 9.79
C GLY A 168 1.00 -15.58 9.05
N TYR A 169 0.71 -16.88 8.86
CA TYR A 169 1.56 -17.82 8.11
C TYR A 169 1.78 -17.42 6.65
N ASP A 170 0.87 -16.60 6.11
CA ASP A 170 0.94 -16.11 4.76
C ASP A 170 0.60 -14.62 4.80
N SER A 171 1.53 -13.79 5.30
CA SER A 171 1.55 -12.33 5.08
C SER A 171 1.85 -11.99 3.62
N THR A 172 1.57 -12.92 2.70
CA THR A 172 1.91 -12.80 1.30
C THR A 172 0.87 -11.93 0.63
N VAL A 173 1.34 -10.78 0.19
CA VAL A 173 0.60 -9.94 -0.74
C VAL A 173 0.34 -10.78 -1.99
N ARG A 174 -0.94 -10.88 -2.39
CA ARG A 174 -1.36 -11.62 -3.58
C ARG A 174 -1.79 -10.65 -4.66
N ASP A 175 -1.28 -10.87 -5.87
CA ASP A 175 -1.58 -10.02 -7.01
C ASP A 175 -2.75 -10.59 -7.83
N ALA A 176 -3.80 -9.80 -8.00
CA ALA A 176 -4.89 -10.07 -8.92
C ALA A 176 -4.68 -9.24 -10.20
N LYS A 177 -4.51 -9.91 -11.34
CA LYS A 177 -4.33 -9.26 -12.64
C LYS A 177 -5.63 -9.29 -13.43
N THR A 178 -6.00 -8.16 -14.01
CA THR A 178 -7.20 -8.01 -14.83
C THR A 178 -6.86 -7.18 -16.05
N SER A 179 -7.35 -7.59 -17.22
CA SER A 179 -7.24 -6.81 -18.45
C SER A 179 -8.59 -6.34 -18.95
N ASP A 180 -8.64 -5.15 -19.54
CA ASP A 180 -9.82 -4.58 -20.17
C ASP A 180 -9.41 -3.80 -21.44
N MET A 181 -10.37 -3.46 -22.28
CA MET A 181 -10.16 -2.58 -23.43
C MET A 181 -10.88 -1.26 -23.20
N ILE A 182 -10.11 -0.16 -23.21
CA ILE A 182 -10.62 1.19 -23.02
C ILE A 182 -9.90 2.18 -23.93
N SER A 183 -10.58 3.25 -24.29
CA SER A 183 -10.01 4.36 -25.06
C SER A 183 -9.13 5.26 -24.18
N MET A 184 -8.21 6.01 -24.80
CA MET A 184 -7.37 6.98 -24.08
C MET A 184 -8.15 8.01 -23.25
N PRO A 185 -9.24 8.65 -23.75
CA PRO A 185 -9.99 9.61 -22.94
C PRO A 185 -10.66 8.96 -21.73
N GLU A 186 -11.13 7.72 -21.86
CA GLU A 186 -11.64 6.94 -20.72
C GLU A 186 -10.54 6.62 -19.72
N PHE A 187 -9.34 6.26 -20.19
CA PHE A 187 -8.19 6.02 -19.34
C PHE A 187 -7.82 7.26 -18.54
N GLU A 188 -7.69 8.42 -19.18
CA GLU A 188 -7.38 9.68 -18.51
C GLU A 188 -8.47 10.10 -17.52
N ALA A 189 -9.75 9.90 -17.87
CA ALA A 189 -10.87 10.23 -17.01
C ALA A 189 -10.96 9.35 -15.75
N VAL A 190 -10.68 8.05 -15.87
CA VAL A 190 -10.74 7.11 -14.74
C VAL A 190 -9.47 7.15 -13.90
N PHE A 191 -8.31 7.25 -14.54
CA PHE A 191 -7.00 7.13 -13.92
C PHE A 191 -6.26 8.46 -13.87
N ALA A 192 -6.95 9.57 -13.59
CA ALA A 192 -6.34 10.90 -13.56
C ALA A 192 -5.27 11.06 -12.46
N GLY A 193 -5.44 10.38 -11.32
CA GLY A 193 -4.52 10.44 -10.17
C GLY A 193 -3.27 9.55 -10.29
N GLY A 194 -2.73 9.19 -9.13
CA GLY A 194 -1.59 8.29 -8.96
C GLY A 194 -0.25 8.85 -9.43
N LYS A 195 0.81 8.09 -9.21
CA LYS A 195 2.17 8.41 -9.67
C LYS A 195 2.38 7.89 -11.09
N LEU A 196 2.63 8.79 -12.04
CA LEU A 196 3.01 8.44 -13.40
C LEU A 196 4.48 8.01 -13.44
N ILE A 197 4.73 6.81 -13.96
CA ILE A 197 6.09 6.25 -14.10
C ILE A 197 6.59 6.42 -15.53
N GLN A 198 5.72 6.10 -16.50
CA GLN A 198 5.98 6.20 -17.92
C GLN A 198 4.69 6.64 -18.64
N PRO A 199 4.78 7.45 -19.71
CA PRO A 199 5.98 8.15 -20.17
C PRO A 199 6.36 9.30 -19.22
N THR A 200 7.65 9.52 -19.00
CA THR A 200 8.17 10.74 -18.35
C THR A 200 9.34 11.30 -19.17
N PRO A 201 9.67 12.61 -19.05
CA PRO A 201 10.79 13.20 -19.80
C PRO A 201 12.11 12.44 -19.61
N GLN A 202 12.33 11.91 -18.40
CA GLN A 202 13.52 11.16 -18.02
C GLN A 202 13.42 9.65 -18.36
N ASN A 203 12.21 9.09 -18.44
CA ASN A 203 12.00 7.67 -18.66
C ASN A 203 11.02 7.43 -19.81
N LYS A 204 11.59 7.10 -20.98
CA LYS A 204 10.87 6.77 -22.22
C LYS A 204 9.80 7.83 -22.60
N PRO A 205 10.21 9.07 -22.95
CA PRO A 205 9.29 10.17 -23.26
C PRO A 205 8.38 9.89 -24.47
N GLY A 206 8.81 9.06 -25.43
CA GLY A 206 8.01 8.65 -26.59
C GLY A 206 7.19 7.38 -26.37
N SER A 207 7.10 6.86 -25.15
CA SER A 207 6.37 5.62 -24.87
C SER A 207 4.87 5.81 -25.10
N LYS A 208 4.28 4.93 -25.91
CA LYS A 208 2.82 4.79 -26.05
C LYS A 208 2.21 3.95 -24.92
N VAL A 209 3.03 3.49 -23.99
CA VAL A 209 2.64 2.73 -22.81
C VAL A 209 2.67 3.66 -21.60
N TYR A 210 1.53 3.78 -20.95
CA TYR A 210 1.29 4.56 -19.75
C TYR A 210 1.28 3.63 -18.54
N ILE A 211 2.20 3.86 -17.61
CA ILE A 211 2.29 3.10 -16.36
C ILE A 211 2.05 4.06 -15.20
N LYS A 212 1.00 3.80 -14.43
CA LYS A 212 0.67 4.52 -13.20
C LYS A 212 0.69 3.58 -12.01
N GLU A 213 1.18 4.07 -10.88
CA GLU A 213 1.14 3.38 -9.60
C GLU A 213 0.30 4.17 -8.61
N TYR A 214 -0.49 3.45 -7.84
CA TYR A 214 -1.37 3.97 -6.81
C TYR A 214 -1.03 3.31 -5.48
N THR A 215 -0.98 4.13 -4.43
CA THR A 215 -0.93 3.62 -3.05
C THR A 215 -2.26 2.97 -2.69
N GLY A 216 -2.29 2.14 -1.63
CA GLY A 216 -3.52 1.50 -1.16
C GLY A 216 -4.66 2.49 -0.94
N THR A 217 -4.38 3.63 -0.29
CA THR A 217 -5.35 4.70 -0.05
C THR A 217 -5.87 5.34 -1.33
N GLU A 218 -4.98 5.64 -2.29
CA GLU A 218 -5.38 6.21 -3.57
C GLU A 218 -6.19 5.22 -4.41
N ALA A 219 -5.81 3.94 -4.40
CA ALA A 219 -6.53 2.88 -5.08
C ALA A 219 -7.93 2.67 -4.49
N THR A 220 -8.07 2.67 -3.16
CA THR A 220 -9.36 2.62 -2.49
C THR A 220 -10.21 3.84 -2.81
N ALA A 221 -9.63 5.05 -2.85
CA ALA A 221 -10.35 6.26 -3.25
C ALA A 221 -10.84 6.19 -4.70
N LEU A 222 -10.03 5.66 -5.62
CA LEU A 222 -10.39 5.48 -7.03
C LEU A 222 -11.54 4.47 -7.20
N LEU A 223 -11.47 3.33 -6.51
CA LEU A 223 -12.48 2.27 -6.59
C LEU A 223 -13.73 2.57 -5.74
N GLY A 224 -13.63 3.51 -4.80
CA GLY A 224 -14.72 3.95 -3.93
C GLY A 224 -15.31 2.82 -3.08
N SER A 225 -16.63 2.85 -2.91
CA SER A 225 -17.38 1.84 -2.14
C SER A 225 -17.27 0.43 -2.72
N ALA A 226 -16.86 0.29 -3.98
CA ALA A 226 -16.75 -1.01 -4.60
C ALA A 226 -15.44 -1.74 -4.23
N ALA A 227 -14.45 -1.06 -3.65
CA ALA A 227 -13.26 -1.66 -3.07
C ALA A 227 -13.59 -2.62 -1.91
N THR A 228 -14.56 -2.27 -1.06
CA THR A 228 -14.98 -3.10 0.09
C THR A 228 -15.70 -4.39 -0.34
N ALA A 229 -16.10 -4.48 -1.61
CA ALA A 229 -16.72 -5.68 -2.17
C ALA A 229 -15.68 -6.76 -2.53
N LEU A 230 -14.38 -6.49 -2.41
CA LEU A 230 -13.31 -7.47 -2.63
C LEU A 230 -13.21 -8.39 -1.42
N LYS A 231 -13.52 -9.67 -1.63
CA LYS A 231 -13.41 -10.73 -0.63
C LYS A 231 -12.58 -11.88 -1.20
N GLY A 232 -11.68 -12.41 -0.38
CA GLY A 232 -10.87 -13.58 -0.68
C GLY A 232 -11.41 -14.81 0.04
N GLU A 233 -10.94 -16.00 -0.35
CA GLU A 233 -11.22 -17.21 0.41
C GLU A 233 -10.21 -17.37 1.54
N LEU A 234 -10.69 -17.45 2.77
CA LEU A 234 -9.87 -17.72 3.94
C LEU A 234 -9.71 -19.24 4.12
N TRP A 235 -8.49 -19.68 4.33
CA TRP A 235 -8.11 -21.07 4.50
C TRP A 235 -7.32 -21.25 5.80
N LEU A 236 -7.56 -22.35 6.50
CA LEU A 236 -6.69 -22.86 7.54
C LEU A 236 -5.57 -23.66 6.86
N LYS A 237 -4.31 -23.36 7.19
CA LYS A 237 -3.17 -24.14 6.69
C LYS A 237 -3.25 -25.55 7.28
N GLY A 238 -3.29 -26.55 6.41
CA GLY A 238 -3.15 -27.95 6.82
C GLY A 238 -1.71 -28.27 7.16
N GLY A 239 -1.44 -29.52 7.53
CA GLY A 239 -0.09 -30.00 7.81
C GLY A 239 0.26 -30.04 9.30
N ALA A 240 -0.66 -29.67 10.19
CA ALA A 240 -0.54 -30.05 11.58
C ALA A 240 -0.65 -31.59 11.67
N PRO A 241 0.34 -32.28 12.25
CA PRO A 241 0.25 -33.71 12.48
C PRO A 241 -0.89 -33.95 13.47
N THR A 242 -1.99 -34.50 12.99
CA THR A 242 -3.08 -34.93 13.86
C THR A 242 -2.59 -36.13 14.64
N ARG A 243 -2.27 -35.92 15.93
CA ARG A 243 -2.08 -37.02 16.87
C ARG A 243 -3.45 -37.69 17.03
N GLY A 244 -3.68 -38.79 16.32
CA GLY A 244 -4.84 -39.63 16.55
C GLY A 244 -4.82 -40.09 18.01
N PHE A 245 -5.74 -39.60 18.81
CA PHE A 245 -5.89 -40.01 20.20
C PHE A 245 -6.76 -41.28 20.21
N GLY A 246 -6.10 -42.44 20.21
CA GLY A 246 -6.69 -43.79 20.11
C GLY A 246 -6.21 -44.48 18.83
N GLY A 247 -5.68 -45.69 18.81
CA GLY A 247 -5.53 -46.73 19.81
C GLY A 247 -5.15 -48.00 19.03
N PHE A 248 -4.01 -48.58 19.38
CA PHE A 248 -3.68 -50.01 19.23
C PHE A 248 -3.63 -50.75 17.88
N PHE A 249 -4.01 -50.19 16.73
CA PHE A 249 -3.84 -50.91 15.45
C PHE A 249 -3.30 -50.01 14.32
N GLY A 250 -1.99 -50.03 14.11
CA GLY A 250 -1.34 -49.68 12.82
C GLY A 250 -1.66 -48.31 12.20
N GLY A 251 -1.93 -47.30 13.03
CA GLY A 251 -2.52 -46.02 12.61
C GLY A 251 -1.61 -45.13 11.78
N GLY A 252 -1.95 -44.94 10.50
CA GLY A 252 -1.32 -43.96 9.61
C GLY A 252 -1.57 -42.53 10.08
N GLY A 253 -0.52 -41.86 10.56
CA GLY A 253 -0.54 -40.44 10.86
C GLY A 253 -0.72 -39.62 9.59
N GLY A 254 -1.95 -39.17 9.33
CA GLY A 254 -2.23 -38.25 8.23
C GLY A 254 -1.89 -36.81 8.58
N PHE A 255 -1.44 -36.03 7.59
CA PHE A 255 -1.40 -34.58 7.70
C PHE A 255 -2.82 -34.03 7.54
N SER A 256 -3.25 -33.14 8.46
CA SER A 256 -4.52 -32.44 8.33
C SER A 256 -4.59 -31.71 6.98
N LYS A 257 -5.65 -31.94 6.21
CA LYS A 257 -5.88 -31.21 4.95
C LYS A 257 -6.27 -29.76 5.28
N GLY A 258 -5.83 -28.80 4.46
CA GLY A 258 -6.23 -27.40 4.63
C GLY A 258 -7.76 -27.26 4.53
N LYS A 259 -8.36 -26.52 5.45
CA LYS A 259 -9.82 -26.34 5.55
C LYS A 259 -10.20 -24.93 5.11
N LYS A 260 -11.19 -24.79 4.22
CA LYS A 260 -11.76 -23.49 3.89
C LYS A 260 -12.55 -22.97 5.09
N LEU A 261 -12.19 -21.80 5.61
CA LEU A 261 -12.81 -21.17 6.78
C LEU A 261 -13.97 -20.26 6.39
N GLY A 262 -13.90 -19.61 5.23
CA GLY A 262 -14.95 -18.70 4.78
C GLY A 262 -14.45 -17.66 3.79
N SER A 263 -15.13 -16.51 3.74
CA SER A 263 -14.69 -15.35 2.98
C SER A 263 -14.12 -14.28 3.92
N THR A 264 -12.97 -13.71 3.59
CA THR A 264 -12.35 -12.61 4.34
C THR A 264 -12.32 -11.30 3.51
N PRO A 265 -12.55 -10.12 4.11
CA PRO A 265 -12.33 -8.85 3.43
C PRO A 265 -10.85 -8.67 3.08
N LEU A 266 -10.58 -8.19 1.86
CA LEU A 266 -9.22 -7.91 1.41
C LEU A 266 -8.93 -6.41 1.48
N SER A 267 -7.72 -6.08 1.94
CA SER A 267 -7.18 -4.73 1.89
C SER A 267 -6.31 -4.56 0.64
N ILE A 268 -6.41 -3.42 -0.02
CA ILE A 268 -5.59 -3.08 -1.18
C ILE A 268 -4.31 -2.41 -0.68
N THR A 269 -3.16 -3.01 -0.95
CA THR A 269 -1.86 -2.45 -0.56
C THR A 269 -1.32 -1.54 -1.67
N HIS A 270 -1.34 -2.03 -2.91
CA HIS A 270 -0.83 -1.32 -4.09
C HIS A 270 -1.67 -1.65 -5.31
N MET A 271 -1.78 -0.69 -6.23
CA MET A 271 -2.39 -0.92 -7.54
C MET A 271 -1.50 -0.36 -8.64
N LYS A 272 -1.17 -1.20 -9.62
CA LYS A 272 -0.38 -0.84 -10.79
C LYS A 272 -1.24 -0.92 -12.03
N VAL A 273 -1.28 0.16 -12.78
CA VAL A 273 -2.08 0.31 -13.98
C VAL A 273 -1.14 0.47 -15.17
N ASN A 274 -1.30 -0.38 -16.17
CA ASN A 274 -0.55 -0.34 -17.42
C ASN A 274 -1.54 -0.20 -18.57
N TYR A 275 -1.41 0.85 -19.37
CA TYR A 275 -2.24 1.12 -20.52
C TYR A 275 -1.39 1.27 -21.78
N SER A 276 -1.75 0.58 -22.85
CA SER A 276 -1.08 0.68 -24.15
C SER A 276 -1.98 1.41 -25.14
N SER A 277 -1.56 2.60 -25.59
CA SER A 277 -2.29 3.39 -26.59
C SER A 277 -2.35 2.72 -27.97
N ASN A 278 -1.38 1.85 -28.31
CA ASN A 278 -1.41 1.13 -29.59
C ASN A 278 -2.54 0.11 -29.66
N SER A 279 -2.81 -0.59 -28.56
CA SER A 279 -3.79 -1.68 -28.50
C SER A 279 -5.07 -1.32 -27.76
N ASN A 280 -5.16 -0.10 -27.21
CA ASN A 280 -6.23 0.33 -26.29
C ASN A 280 -6.44 -0.65 -25.13
N GLN A 281 -5.37 -1.36 -24.75
CA GLN A 281 -5.43 -2.42 -23.75
C GLN A 281 -4.98 -1.87 -22.40
N LEU A 282 -5.83 -2.07 -21.40
CA LEU A 282 -5.58 -1.80 -20.00
C LEU A 282 -5.24 -3.12 -19.29
N SER A 283 -4.21 -3.11 -18.47
CA SER A 283 -3.84 -4.18 -17.55
C SER A 283 -3.66 -3.60 -16.16
N VAL A 284 -4.48 -4.06 -15.22
CA VAL A 284 -4.48 -3.64 -13.83
C VAL A 284 -3.98 -4.80 -12.97
N THR A 285 -2.98 -4.55 -12.15
CA THR A 285 -2.49 -5.48 -11.13
C THR A 285 -2.82 -4.88 -9.77
N VAL A 286 -3.66 -5.56 -9.00
CA VAL A 286 -4.04 -5.15 -7.64
C VAL A 286 -3.38 -6.08 -6.65
N SER A 287 -2.54 -5.53 -5.80
CA SER A 287 -1.84 -6.24 -4.73
C SER A 287 -2.68 -6.20 -3.46
N LEU A 288 -3.11 -7.38 -3.00
CA LEU A 288 -4.12 -7.56 -1.95
C LEU A 288 -3.53 -8.28 -0.75
N LEU A 289 -3.94 -7.84 0.44
CA LEU A 289 -3.54 -8.42 1.72
C LEU A 289 -4.79 -8.78 2.54
N ASN A 290 -4.69 -9.86 3.32
CA ASN A 290 -5.80 -10.31 4.18
C ASN A 290 -6.03 -9.30 5.33
N GLY A 291 -7.21 -8.68 5.38
CA GLY A 291 -7.54 -7.67 6.39
C GLY A 291 -7.54 -8.19 7.83
N GLU A 292 -7.65 -9.50 8.03
CA GLU A 292 -7.64 -10.13 9.37
C GLU A 292 -6.25 -10.21 10.02
N THR A 293 -5.17 -9.84 9.31
CA THR A 293 -3.80 -9.97 9.83
C THR A 293 -3.51 -9.06 11.05
N GLY A 294 -4.42 -8.14 11.40
CA GLY A 294 -4.33 -7.29 12.60
C GLY A 294 -5.01 -7.85 13.86
N GLY A 295 -5.71 -8.98 13.78
CA GLY A 295 -6.30 -9.64 14.95
C GLY A 295 -5.24 -10.47 15.68
N GLY A 296 -4.46 -9.81 16.53
CA GLY A 296 -3.47 -10.43 17.40
C GLY A 296 -4.03 -11.68 18.06
N LEU A 297 -3.28 -12.77 17.91
CA LEU A 297 -3.50 -14.06 18.57
C LEU A 297 -3.13 -13.95 20.06
N CYS A 298 -3.66 -12.94 20.74
CA CYS A 298 -3.68 -12.81 22.20
C CYS A 298 -5.13 -13.02 22.66
N GLY A 299 -5.74 -14.12 22.21
CA GLY A 299 -6.87 -14.70 22.91
C GLY A 299 -6.32 -15.38 24.15
N GLY A 300 -6.22 -14.60 25.24
CA GLY A 300 -6.10 -15.14 26.58
C GLY A 300 -7.17 -16.20 26.79
N GLY A 301 -6.79 -17.28 27.45
CA GLY A 301 -7.73 -18.30 27.86
C GLY A 301 -8.74 -17.70 28.83
N ASP A 302 -10.01 -17.92 28.52
CA ASP A 302 -11.05 -18.31 29.46
C ASP A 302 -11.77 -19.45 28.70
N SER A 303 -11.49 -20.72 29.00
CA SER A 303 -12.02 -21.46 30.14
C SER A 303 -13.56 -21.40 30.15
N ASP A 304 -14.14 -22.55 29.80
CA ASP A 304 -15.47 -23.03 30.16
C ASP A 304 -16.68 -22.30 29.52
N ASP A 305 -17.24 -22.88 28.44
CA ASP A 305 -18.66 -23.30 28.35
C ASP A 305 -19.14 -23.57 26.89
N ASP A 306 -19.69 -24.78 26.72
CA ASP A 306 -20.76 -25.20 25.81
C ASP A 306 -20.80 -24.74 24.34
N THR A 307 -20.40 -25.62 23.42
CA THR A 307 -21.38 -26.19 22.47
C THR A 307 -20.87 -27.50 21.84
N CYS A 308 -21.39 -28.61 22.33
CA CYS A 308 -21.53 -29.83 21.53
C CYS A 308 -22.49 -29.53 20.37
N ALA A 309 -21.99 -29.60 19.14
CA ALA A 309 -22.82 -29.94 18.00
C ALA A 309 -22.30 -31.27 17.44
N TYR A 310 -22.97 -32.34 17.85
CA TYR A 310 -23.07 -33.57 17.08
C TYR A 310 -23.42 -33.21 15.64
N TRP A 311 -22.64 -33.71 14.68
CA TRP A 311 -23.05 -34.40 13.44
C TRP A 311 -21.79 -34.88 12.72
#